data_AF-A0A182NTV8-F1
#
_entry.id   AF-A0A182NTV8-F1
#
_cell.length_a   1.000
_cell.length_b   1.000
_cell.length_c   1.000
_cell.angle_alpha   90.00
_cell.angle_beta   90.00
_cell.angle_gamma   90.00
#
_symmetry.space_group_name_H-M   'P 1'
#
loop_
_entity.id
_entity.type
_entity.pdbx_description
1 polymer ?
#
loop_
_entity_poly.entity_id
_entity_poly.type
_entity_poly.pdbx_seq_one_letter_code
_entity_poly.pdbx_strand_id
1 'polypeptide(L)'
;MNIFGQGSNRSRRPGGTTTNKTVVKKDPLFPSDLFTEEQLRNGAIVLHVIGVIYMFVALAIVCDEFFVPSLDVIIEKLGITDDVAGATFMAAGGSAPELFTSIMGVFVSFNDVGIGTIVGSAVFNILFVIGMCALFSKTILSLTWWPLFRDCTFYSVSLLTLIYFFRDNKIYWWEALVLFIIYILYAVFMKFNQQVERCFQRGE
;
A
#
# COMPACT_ATOMS: atom_id res chain seq x y z
N MET A 1 -19.34 -42.45 65.96
CA MET A 1 -18.72 -43.61 66.63
C MET A 1 -17.33 -43.79 66.05
N ASN A 2 -16.31 -43.39 66.83
CA ASN A 2 -14.90 -43.82 66.87
C ASN A 2 -14.10 -44.04 65.57
N ILE A 3 -12.80 -43.74 65.44
CA ILE A 3 -11.71 -43.17 66.26
C ILE A 3 -10.42 -43.29 65.38
N PHE A 4 -9.36 -42.50 65.65
CA PHE A 4 -8.00 -42.49 65.03
C PHE A 4 -7.84 -41.77 63.68
N GLY A 5 -6.87 -40.87 63.45
CA GLY A 5 -5.79 -40.36 64.30
C GLY A 5 -4.52 -40.08 63.49
N GLN A 6 -4.01 -38.84 63.60
CA GLN A 6 -2.61 -38.37 63.36
C GLN A 6 -2.08 -38.24 61.92
N GLY A 7 -1.48 -37.07 61.61
CA GLY A 7 -0.52 -36.95 60.51
C GLY A 7 -0.24 -35.56 59.94
N SER A 8 0.54 -34.75 60.65
CA SER A 8 1.48 -33.76 60.09
C SER A 8 0.94 -32.41 59.57
N ASN A 9 1.05 -31.43 60.47
CA ASN A 9 1.15 -30.01 60.19
C ASN A 9 2.43 -29.72 59.36
N ARG A 10 2.31 -29.26 58.11
CA ARG A 10 3.42 -28.58 57.40
C ARG A 10 2.90 -27.32 56.72
N SER A 11 3.41 -26.20 57.23
CA SER A 11 3.13 -24.83 56.80
C SER A 11 3.13 -24.60 55.29
N ARG A 12 2.10 -23.85 54.89
CA ARG A 12 2.07 -22.80 53.84
C ARG A 12 3.39 -22.52 53.11
N ARG A 13 3.35 -22.67 51.77
CA ARG A 13 3.56 -21.60 50.77
C ARG A 13 3.21 -22.14 49.37
N PRO A 14 2.20 -21.59 48.66
CA PRO A 14 2.03 -21.84 47.24
C PRO A 14 2.92 -20.85 46.47
N GLY A 15 3.73 -21.35 45.55
CA GLY A 15 4.56 -20.53 44.68
C GLY A 15 4.73 -21.24 43.36
N GLY A 16 3.61 -21.42 42.65
CA GLY A 16 3.62 -21.94 41.29
C GLY A 16 4.42 -21.00 40.39
N THR A 17 5.37 -21.57 39.68
CA THR A 17 6.12 -20.95 38.60
C THR A 17 5.17 -20.61 37.46
N THR A 18 4.47 -19.49 37.55
CA THR A 18 3.77 -18.91 36.40
C THR A 18 4.78 -18.03 35.68
N THR A 19 5.46 -18.61 34.71
CA THR A 19 6.21 -17.86 33.69
C THR A 19 5.22 -16.93 33.01
N ASN A 20 5.17 -15.69 33.50
CA ASN A 20 4.35 -14.63 32.95
C ASN A 20 4.95 -14.31 31.58
N LYS A 21 4.45 -14.98 30.54
CA LYS A 21 4.64 -14.53 29.16
C LYS A 21 3.93 -13.19 29.09
N THR A 22 4.65 -12.12 29.37
CA THR A 22 4.25 -10.77 28.99
C THR A 22 4.12 -10.80 27.48
N VAL A 23 2.90 -11.08 27.01
CA VAL A 23 2.49 -10.79 25.64
C VAL A 23 2.65 -9.29 25.55
N VAL A 24 3.79 -8.86 25.00
CA VAL A 24 4.02 -7.46 24.66
C VAL A 24 2.96 -7.15 23.61
N LYS A 25 1.83 -6.60 24.06
CA LYS A 25 0.83 -6.02 23.18
C LYS A 25 1.54 -4.86 22.52
N LYS A 26 1.97 -5.09 21.27
CA LYS A 26 2.63 -4.08 20.46
C LYS A 26 1.52 -3.11 20.10
N ASP A 27 1.39 -2.05 20.89
CA ASP A 27 0.31 -1.09 20.73
C ASP A 27 0.40 -0.52 19.30
N PRO A 28 -0.64 -0.68 18.47
CA PRO A 28 -0.67 -0.06 17.17
C PRO A 28 -0.50 1.45 17.38
N LEU A 29 0.36 2.08 16.59
CA LEU A 29 0.53 3.54 16.55
C LEU A 29 -0.68 4.23 15.90
N PHE A 30 -1.88 3.68 16.09
CA PHE A 30 -3.14 4.28 15.65
C PHE A 30 -3.78 4.96 16.87
N PRO A 31 -4.32 6.18 16.71
CA PRO A 31 -5.08 6.82 17.78
C PRO A 31 -6.21 5.88 18.23
N SER A 32 -6.47 5.83 19.54
CA SER A 32 -7.56 5.02 20.09
C SER A 32 -8.87 5.38 19.41
N ASP A 33 -9.63 4.37 18.98
CA ASP A 33 -10.94 4.55 18.35
C ASP A 33 -11.80 5.53 19.16
N LEU A 34 -12.38 6.51 18.45
CA LEU A 34 -13.21 7.57 19.04
C LEU A 34 -14.50 7.01 19.66
N PHE A 35 -14.87 5.77 19.34
CA PHE A 35 -16.05 5.09 19.85
C PHE A 35 -15.67 3.75 20.47
N THR A 36 -16.20 3.47 21.65
CA THR A 36 -16.00 2.17 22.33
C THR A 36 -16.89 1.10 21.68
N GLU A 37 -16.48 -0.18 21.70
CA GLU A 37 -17.23 -1.33 21.15
C GLU A 37 -18.72 -1.38 21.57
N GLU A 38 -19.06 -0.95 22.79
CA GLU A 38 -20.45 -0.84 23.25
C GLU A 38 -21.24 0.29 22.56
N GLN A 39 -20.59 1.41 22.24
CA GLN A 39 -21.21 2.51 21.50
C GLN A 39 -21.43 2.15 20.03
N LEU A 40 -20.50 1.41 19.44
CA LEU A 40 -20.65 0.86 18.09
C LEU A 40 -21.86 -0.08 18.01
N ARG A 41 -22.02 -1.02 18.96
CA ARG A 41 -23.19 -1.91 19.05
C ARG A 41 -24.53 -1.18 19.26
N ASN A 42 -24.52 -0.01 19.88
CA ASN A 42 -25.71 0.81 20.13
C ASN A 42 -26.05 1.80 18.99
N GLY A 43 -25.41 1.68 17.82
CA GLY A 43 -25.75 2.44 16.62
C GLY A 43 -24.70 3.46 16.17
N ALA A 44 -23.59 3.63 16.90
CA ALA A 44 -22.50 4.54 16.48
C ALA A 44 -21.77 4.06 15.21
N ILE A 45 -21.99 2.82 14.77
CA ILE A 45 -21.53 2.32 13.46
C ILE A 45 -22.04 3.22 12.33
N VAL A 46 -23.28 3.72 12.40
CA VAL A 46 -23.85 4.59 11.36
C VAL A 46 -23.06 5.90 11.25
N LEU A 47 -22.71 6.50 12.38
CA LEU A 47 -21.90 7.72 12.42
C LEU A 47 -20.50 7.47 11.88
N HIS A 48 -19.88 6.32 12.23
CA HIS A 48 -18.58 5.93 11.72
C HIS A 48 -18.59 5.75 10.18
N VAL A 49 -19.61 5.08 9.64
CA VAL A 49 -19.79 4.91 8.19
C VAL A 49 -19.96 6.27 7.50
N ILE A 50 -20.77 7.17 8.06
CA ILE A 50 -20.94 8.53 7.52
C ILE A 50 -19.60 9.28 7.53
N GLY A 51 -18.81 9.17 8.60
CA GLY A 51 -17.49 9.78 8.70
C GLY A 51 -16.52 9.28 7.62
N VAL A 52 -16.48 7.97 7.37
CA VAL A 52 -15.65 7.38 6.31
C VAL A 52 -16.09 7.84 4.92
N ILE A 53 -17.41 7.85 4.65
CA ILE A 53 -17.95 8.34 3.37
C ILE A 53 -17.61 9.81 3.17
N TYR A 54 -17.78 10.64 4.21
CA TYR A 54 -17.44 12.06 4.16
C TYR A 54 -15.96 12.28 3.84
N MET A 55 -15.06 11.56 4.52
CA MET A 55 -13.62 11.64 4.25
C MET A 55 -13.25 11.18 2.85
N PHE A 56 -13.89 10.12 2.35
CA PHE A 56 -13.68 9.65 0.98
C PHE A 56 -14.10 10.70 -0.05
N VAL A 57 -15.29 11.30 0.10
CA VAL A 57 -15.78 12.37 -0.79
C VAL A 57 -14.89 13.60 -0.71
N ALA A 58 -14.48 14.00 0.50
CA ALA A 58 -13.59 15.16 0.67
C ALA A 58 -12.25 14.94 -0.04
N LEU A 59 -11.63 13.76 0.11
CA LEU A 59 -10.39 13.42 -0.60
C LEU A 59 -10.59 13.40 -2.12
N ALA A 60 -11.70 12.86 -2.61
CA ALA A 60 -12.01 12.85 -4.03
C ALA A 60 -12.11 14.28 -4.61
N ILE A 61 -12.82 15.18 -3.93
CA ILE A 61 -12.95 16.59 -4.33
C ILE A 61 -11.58 17.29 -4.27
N VAL A 62 -10.78 17.05 -3.23
CA VAL A 62 -9.43 17.64 -3.14
C VAL A 62 -8.53 17.16 -4.28
N CYS A 63 -8.63 15.88 -4.65
CA CYS A 63 -7.85 15.35 -5.77
C CYS A 63 -8.29 15.96 -7.12
N ASP A 64 -9.59 16.05 -7.36
CA ASP A 64 -10.13 16.51 -8.64
C ASP A 64 -10.06 18.04 -8.81
N GLU A 65 -10.48 18.81 -7.80
CA GLU A 65 -10.59 20.27 -7.90
C GLU A 65 -9.29 21.02 -7.55
N PHE A 66 -8.38 20.43 -6.76
CA PHE A 66 -7.17 21.12 -6.31
C PHE A 66 -5.90 20.44 -6.81
N PHE A 67 -5.78 19.12 -6.67
CA PHE A 67 -4.53 18.43 -6.99
C PHE A 67 -4.26 18.36 -8.49
N VAL A 68 -5.21 17.90 -9.31
CA VAL A 68 -5.03 17.83 -10.77
C VAL A 68 -4.76 19.21 -11.39
N PRO A 69 -5.52 20.28 -11.09
CA PRO A 69 -5.24 21.61 -11.63
C PRO A 69 -3.90 22.20 -11.17
N SER A 70 -3.45 21.85 -9.96
CA SER A 70 -2.11 22.26 -9.50
C SER A 70 -1.00 21.63 -10.33
N LEU A 71 -1.16 20.37 -10.76
CA LEU A 71 -0.22 19.71 -11.66
C LEU A 71 -0.20 20.41 -13.03
N ASP A 72 -1.38 20.74 -13.57
CA ASP A 72 -1.49 21.43 -14.86
C ASP A 72 -0.77 22.77 -14.87
N VAL A 73 -0.91 23.58 -13.81
CA VAL A 73 -0.18 24.85 -13.67
C VAL A 73 1.33 24.62 -13.63
N ILE A 74 1.81 23.57 -12.96
CA ILE A 74 3.24 23.25 -12.91
C ILE A 74 3.74 22.85 -14.31
N ILE A 75 2.97 22.03 -15.03
CA ILE A 75 3.28 21.59 -16.39
C ILE A 75 3.38 22.79 -17.34
N GLU A 76 2.41 23.71 -17.27
CA GLU A 76 2.36 24.92 -18.09
C GLU A 76 3.57 25.84 -17.80
N LYS A 77 3.93 26.02 -16.52
CA LYS A 77 5.10 26.82 -16.12
C LYS A 77 6.43 26.20 -16.55
N LEU A 78 6.51 24.87 -16.61
CA LEU A 78 7.70 24.15 -17.06
C LEU A 78 7.78 24.01 -18.59
N GLY A 79 6.73 24.39 -19.33
CA GLY A 79 6.69 24.31 -20.78
C GLY A 79 6.79 22.87 -21.32
N ILE A 80 6.28 21.91 -20.55
CA ILE A 80 6.30 20.48 -20.92
C ILE A 80 5.10 20.20 -21.81
N THR A 81 5.31 19.42 -22.88
CA THR A 81 4.23 18.96 -23.77
C THR A 81 3.27 18.03 -23.03
N ASP A 82 1.97 18.14 -23.32
CA ASP A 82 0.90 17.36 -22.67
C ASP A 82 1.17 15.85 -22.64
N ASP A 83 1.76 15.29 -23.70
CA ASP A 83 2.12 13.86 -23.77
C ASP A 83 3.14 13.44 -22.69
N VAL A 84 4.15 14.28 -22.47
CA VAL A 84 5.21 14.04 -21.46
C VAL A 84 4.68 14.36 -20.07
N ALA A 85 3.80 15.35 -19.96
CA ALA A 85 3.15 15.75 -18.73
C ALA A 85 2.24 14.66 -18.18
N GLY A 86 1.40 14.07 -19.05
CA GLY A 86 0.57 12.91 -18.73
C GLY A 86 1.39 11.70 -18.31
N ALA A 87 2.43 11.37 -19.08
CA ALA A 87 3.29 10.22 -18.83
C ALA A 87 4.15 10.33 -17.54
N THR A 88 4.33 11.54 -17.00
CA THR A 88 5.26 11.77 -15.89
C THR A 88 4.58 12.41 -14.68
N PHE A 89 4.09 13.65 -14.82
CA PHE A 89 3.58 14.44 -13.70
C PHE A 89 2.19 13.98 -13.25
N MET A 90 1.28 13.73 -14.20
CA MET A 90 -0.05 13.20 -13.86
C MET A 90 0.05 11.78 -13.30
N ALA A 91 0.85 10.92 -13.94
CA ALA A 91 1.08 9.56 -13.47
C ALA A 91 1.75 9.52 -12.07
N ALA A 92 2.84 10.27 -11.87
CA ALA A 92 3.51 10.32 -10.57
C ALA A 92 2.65 10.99 -9.49
N GLY A 93 1.89 12.02 -9.87
CA GLY A 93 0.97 12.72 -8.98
C GLY A 93 -0.12 11.79 -8.45
N GLY A 94 -0.77 11.02 -9.33
CA GLY A 94 -1.81 10.07 -8.94
C GLY A 94 -1.31 9.01 -7.96
N SER A 95 -0.07 8.52 -8.12
CA SER A 95 0.50 7.50 -7.24
C SER A 95 1.13 8.05 -5.95
N ALA A 96 1.33 9.35 -5.80
CA ALA A 96 1.98 9.94 -4.64
C ALA A 96 1.20 9.74 -3.31
N PRO A 97 -0.14 9.92 -3.26
CA PRO A 97 -0.92 9.62 -2.06
C PRO A 97 -0.85 8.14 -1.64
N GLU A 98 -0.81 7.24 -2.61
CA GLU A 98 -0.71 5.79 -2.37
C GLU A 98 0.67 5.40 -1.86
N LEU A 99 1.72 5.99 -2.41
CA LEU A 99 3.07 5.82 -1.90
C LEU A 99 3.15 6.30 -0.45
N PHE A 100 2.56 7.46 -0.14
CA PHE A 100 2.56 7.99 1.22
C PHE A 100 1.79 7.10 2.20
N THR A 101 0.59 6.64 1.83
CA THR A 101 -0.18 5.72 2.67
C THR A 101 0.53 4.37 2.85
N SER A 102 1.22 3.87 1.82
CA SER A 102 2.03 2.65 1.89
C SER A 102 3.22 2.81 2.83
N ILE A 103 3.94 3.94 2.76
CA ILE A 103 5.06 4.24 3.67
C ILE A 103 4.57 4.33 5.11
N MET A 104 3.49 5.06 5.37
CA MET A 104 2.88 5.13 6.71
C MET A 104 2.42 3.74 7.18
N GLY A 105 1.86 2.93 6.28
CA GLY A 105 1.47 1.55 6.54
C GLY A 105 2.64 0.64 6.95
N VAL A 106 3.82 0.80 6.33
CA VAL A 106 5.05 0.09 6.75
C VAL A 106 5.47 0.49 8.17
N PHE A 107 5.45 1.78 8.47
CA PHE A 107 5.88 2.27 9.79
C PHE A 107 4.93 1.84 10.92
N VAL A 108 3.65 1.65 10.62
CA VAL A 108 2.66 1.24 11.62
C VAL A 108 2.48 -0.29 11.69
N SER A 109 2.66 -1.01 10.58
CA SER A 109 2.50 -2.46 10.54
C SER A 109 3.78 -3.18 10.95
N PHE A 110 3.74 -3.75 12.15
CA PHE A 110 4.92 -4.35 12.77
C PHE A 110 5.25 -5.79 12.35
N ASN A 111 4.64 -6.33 11.29
CA ASN A 111 4.70 -7.75 10.92
C ASN A 111 4.58 -7.97 9.39
N ASP A 112 4.86 -9.20 8.94
CA ASP A 112 4.73 -9.69 7.55
C ASP A 112 3.37 -9.38 6.88
N VAL A 113 2.33 -9.20 7.69
CA VAL A 113 0.98 -8.77 7.26
C VAL A 113 1.02 -7.41 6.54
N GLY A 114 1.89 -6.48 6.96
CA GLY A 114 2.00 -5.16 6.35
C GLY A 114 2.48 -5.20 4.90
N ILE A 115 3.45 -6.07 4.59
CA ILE A 115 3.97 -6.23 3.24
C ILE A 115 2.89 -6.76 2.30
N GLY A 116 2.13 -7.77 2.74
CA GLY A 116 1.00 -8.30 1.98
C GLY A 116 -0.07 -7.25 1.67
N THR A 117 -0.36 -6.36 2.61
CA THR A 117 -1.29 -5.24 2.39
C THR A 117 -0.77 -4.26 1.34
N ILE A 118 0.53 -3.90 1.38
CA ILE A 118 1.13 -2.94 0.45
C ILE A 118 1.16 -3.49 -0.98
N VAL A 119 1.58 -4.75 -1.14
CA VAL A 119 1.61 -5.40 -2.46
C VAL A 119 0.20 -5.58 -2.99
N GLY A 120 -0.73 -6.01 -2.12
CA GLY A 120 -2.14 -6.16 -2.46
C GLY A 120 -2.77 -4.85 -2.91
N SER A 121 -2.53 -3.75 -2.21
CA SER A 121 -3.06 -2.43 -2.59
C SER A 121 -2.48 -1.93 -3.91
N ALA A 122 -1.18 -2.13 -4.17
CA ALA A 122 -0.56 -1.72 -5.42
C ALA A 122 -1.11 -2.50 -6.63
N VAL A 123 -1.23 -3.82 -6.51
CA VAL A 123 -1.82 -4.67 -7.56
C VAL A 123 -3.29 -4.34 -7.76
N PHE A 124 -4.05 -4.17 -6.67
CA PHE A 124 -5.46 -3.79 -6.73
C PHE A 124 -5.63 -2.44 -7.42
N ASN A 125 -4.81 -1.44 -7.08
CA ASN A 125 -4.92 -0.12 -7.67
C ASN A 125 -4.77 -0.17 -9.19
N ILE A 126 -3.68 -0.77 -9.67
CA ILE A 126 -3.39 -0.83 -11.11
C ILE A 126 -4.51 -1.58 -11.84
N LEU A 127 -4.95 -2.73 -11.33
CA LEU A 127 -6.00 -3.52 -11.97
C LEU A 127 -7.37 -2.84 -11.92
N PHE A 128 -7.73 -2.26 -10.77
CA PHE A 128 -9.02 -1.63 -10.56
C PHE A 128 -9.12 -0.31 -11.30
N VAL A 129 -8.12 0.57 -11.21
CA VAL A 129 -8.12 1.86 -11.90
C VAL A 129 -8.12 1.65 -13.41
N ILE A 130 -7.23 0.82 -13.95
CA ILE A 130 -7.20 0.53 -15.40
C ILE A 130 -8.51 -0.14 -15.85
N GLY A 131 -9.02 -1.09 -15.07
CA GLY A 131 -10.28 -1.78 -15.36
C GLY A 131 -11.48 -0.82 -15.39
N MET A 132 -11.57 0.09 -14.42
CA MET A 132 -12.61 1.11 -14.36
C MET A 132 -12.45 2.13 -15.50
N CYS A 133 -11.23 2.59 -15.79
CA CYS A 133 -10.97 3.44 -16.95
C CYS A 133 -11.40 2.76 -18.26
N ALA A 134 -11.12 1.47 -18.42
CA ALA A 134 -11.52 0.72 -19.61
C ALA A 134 -13.05 0.54 -19.71
N LEU A 135 -13.73 0.31 -18.58
CA LEU A 135 -15.20 0.13 -18.55
C LEU A 135 -15.97 1.43 -18.77
N PHE A 136 -15.49 2.54 -18.20
CA PHE A 136 -16.15 3.84 -18.27
C PHE A 136 -15.65 4.74 -19.41
N SER A 137 -14.60 4.34 -20.12
CA SER A 137 -14.14 5.09 -21.30
C SER A 137 -15.17 5.02 -22.42
N LYS A 138 -15.59 6.19 -22.91
CA LYS A 138 -16.44 6.33 -24.10
C LYS A 138 -15.64 6.44 -25.39
N THR A 139 -14.31 6.46 -25.30
CA THR A 139 -13.38 6.63 -26.42
C THR A 139 -12.46 5.42 -26.55
N ILE A 140 -11.98 5.18 -27.77
CA ILE A 140 -10.99 4.15 -28.04
C ILE A 140 -9.67 4.59 -27.42
N LEU A 141 -9.20 3.89 -26.38
CA LEU A 141 -7.85 4.07 -25.85
C LEU A 141 -6.86 3.38 -26.78
N SER A 142 -6.22 4.15 -27.65
CA SER A 142 -5.10 3.66 -28.46
C SER A 142 -3.85 3.53 -27.60
N LEU A 143 -3.70 2.40 -26.91
CA LEU A 143 -2.45 2.06 -26.22
C LEU A 143 -1.49 1.39 -27.19
N THR A 144 -0.29 1.95 -27.33
CA THR A 144 0.79 1.32 -28.08
C THR A 144 1.14 -0.01 -27.40
N TRP A 145 1.13 -1.11 -28.17
CA TRP A 145 1.35 -2.45 -27.63
C TRP A 145 2.74 -2.63 -26.98
N TRP A 146 3.74 -1.90 -27.47
CA TRP A 146 5.13 -1.98 -27.02
C TRP A 146 5.36 -1.46 -25.59
N PRO A 147 5.01 -0.20 -25.23
CA PRO A 147 5.02 0.27 -23.85
C PRO A 147 4.21 -0.60 -22.90
N LEU A 148 3.01 -1.02 -23.31
CA LEU A 148 2.13 -1.83 -22.46
C LEU A 148 2.74 -3.19 -22.12
N PHE A 149 3.28 -3.88 -23.13
CA PHE A 149 3.94 -5.17 -22.91
C PHE A 149 5.19 -5.03 -22.04
N ARG A 150 5.99 -3.98 -22.27
CA ARG A 150 7.16 -3.66 -21.45
C ARG A 150 6.76 -3.47 -19.99
N ASP A 151 5.82 -2.58 -19.70
CA ASP A 151 5.44 -2.21 -18.35
C ASP A 151 4.84 -3.42 -17.61
N CYS A 152 3.97 -4.19 -18.26
CA CYS A 152 3.44 -5.46 -17.74
C CYS A 152 4.54 -6.50 -17.43
N THR A 153 5.57 -6.60 -18.28
CA THR A 153 6.67 -7.55 -18.10
C THR A 153 7.54 -7.15 -16.90
N PHE A 154 7.96 -5.89 -16.81
CA PHE A 154 8.76 -5.40 -15.68
C PHE A 154 7.99 -5.48 -14.36
N TYR A 155 6.70 -5.18 -14.38
CA TYR A 155 5.83 -5.33 -13.21
C TYR A 155 5.73 -6.80 -12.77
N SER A 156 5.51 -7.71 -13.72
CA SER A 156 5.42 -9.16 -13.44
C SER A 156 6.74 -9.71 -12.88
N VAL A 157 7.88 -9.33 -13.45
CA VAL A 157 9.21 -9.73 -12.95
C VAL A 157 9.45 -9.21 -11.53
N SER A 158 9.09 -7.96 -11.26
CA SER A 158 9.22 -7.35 -9.92
C SER A 158 8.36 -8.08 -8.89
N LEU A 159 7.10 -8.38 -9.25
CA LEU A 159 6.18 -9.11 -8.39
C LEU A 159 6.65 -10.55 -8.13
N LEU A 160 7.11 -11.27 -9.16
CA LEU A 160 7.64 -12.62 -9.02
C LEU A 160 8.90 -12.66 -8.17
N THR A 161 9.80 -11.69 -8.35
CA THR A 161 11.02 -11.56 -7.53
C THR A 161 10.66 -11.31 -6.06
N LEU A 162 9.69 -10.44 -5.82
CA LEU A 162 9.20 -10.17 -4.46
C LEU A 162 8.56 -11.42 -3.83
N ILE A 163 7.71 -12.14 -4.57
CA ILE A 163 7.11 -13.41 -4.10
C ILE A 163 8.19 -14.44 -3.77
N TYR A 164 9.26 -14.50 -4.58
CA TYR A 164 10.38 -15.40 -4.34
C TYR A 164 11.11 -15.08 -3.03
N PHE A 165 11.45 -13.81 -2.77
CA PHE A 165 12.06 -13.39 -1.49
C PHE A 165 11.14 -13.60 -0.30
N PHE A 166 9.83 -13.46 -0.49
CA PHE A 166 8.86 -13.66 0.57
C PHE A 166 8.70 -15.12 1.00
N ARG A 167 9.20 -16.08 0.22
CA ARG A 167 9.09 -17.52 0.52
C ARG A 167 9.67 -17.89 1.89
N ASP A 168 10.71 -17.19 2.33
CA ASP A 168 11.43 -17.47 3.57
C ASP A 168 10.87 -16.65 4.77
N ASN A 169 9.77 -15.92 4.58
CA ASN A 169 9.12 -15.02 5.55
C ASN A 169 10.08 -14.04 6.25
N LYS A 170 11.19 -13.70 5.58
CA LYS A 170 12.18 -12.72 6.06
C LYS A 170 12.71 -11.97 4.87
N ILE A 171 12.55 -10.64 4.89
CA ILE A 171 13.13 -9.76 3.88
C ILE A 171 14.44 -9.19 4.43
N TYR A 172 15.55 -9.55 3.80
CA TYR A 172 16.86 -8.97 4.09
C TYR A 172 17.02 -7.63 3.36
N TRP A 173 17.87 -6.76 3.90
CA TRP A 173 18.11 -5.43 3.30
C TRP A 173 18.67 -5.50 1.88
N TRP A 174 19.42 -6.55 1.55
CA TRP A 174 19.94 -6.77 0.20
C TRP A 174 18.84 -7.17 -0.79
N GLU A 175 17.78 -7.87 -0.36
CA GLU A 175 16.64 -8.25 -1.21
C GLU A 175 15.81 -7.00 -1.56
N ALA A 176 15.61 -6.12 -0.58
CA ALA A 176 15.01 -4.80 -0.81
C ALA A 176 15.88 -3.96 -1.78
N LEU A 177 17.21 -4.02 -1.65
CA LEU A 177 18.13 -3.35 -2.55
C LEU A 177 18.09 -3.93 -3.97
N VAL A 178 17.92 -5.25 -4.13
CA VAL A 178 17.74 -5.87 -5.45
C VAL A 178 16.45 -5.38 -6.11
N LEU A 179 15.32 -5.35 -5.38
CA LEU A 179 14.05 -4.81 -5.89
C LEU A 179 14.18 -3.32 -6.26
N PHE A 180 14.91 -2.55 -5.46
CA PHE A 180 15.21 -1.15 -5.76
C PHE A 180 16.07 -1.00 -7.02
N ILE A 181 17.10 -1.84 -7.20
CA ILE A 181 17.93 -1.85 -8.42
C ILE A 181 17.10 -2.21 -9.65
N ILE A 182 16.19 -3.19 -9.56
CA ILE A 182 15.28 -3.54 -10.67
C ILE A 182 14.42 -2.32 -11.06
N TYR A 183 13.90 -1.59 -10.07
CA TYR A 183 13.17 -0.35 -10.31
C TYR A 183 14.03 0.73 -10.98
N ILE A 184 15.27 0.96 -10.52
CA ILE A 184 16.20 1.92 -11.14
C ILE A 184 16.56 1.49 -12.56
N LEU A 185 16.82 0.21 -12.79
CA LEU A 185 17.06 -0.34 -14.13
C LEU A 185 15.87 -0.10 -15.06
N TYR A 186 14.65 -0.33 -14.58
CA TYR A 186 13.43 -0.02 -15.33
C TYR A 186 13.33 1.48 -15.66
N ALA A 187 13.53 2.36 -14.68
CA ALA A 187 13.48 3.82 -14.89
C ALA A 187 14.54 4.30 -15.90
N VAL A 188 15.76 3.76 -15.82
CA VAL A 188 16.84 4.04 -16.77
C VAL A 188 16.49 3.50 -18.16
N PHE A 189 16.00 2.27 -18.24
CA PHE A 189 15.57 1.66 -19.50
C PHE A 189 14.44 2.46 -20.16
N MET A 190 13.47 2.93 -19.39
CA MET A 190 12.38 3.79 -19.85
C MET A 190 12.93 5.10 -20.44
N LYS A 191 13.91 5.73 -19.77
CA LYS A 191 14.55 6.96 -20.25
C LYS A 191 15.22 6.79 -21.62
N PHE A 192 15.95 5.68 -21.82
CA PHE A 192 16.59 5.38 -23.10
C PHE A 192 15.57 4.96 -24.17
N ASN A 193 14.53 4.20 -23.81
CA ASN A 193 13.52 3.71 -24.75
C ASN A 193 12.60 4.82 -25.27
N GLN A 194 12.29 5.84 -24.45
CA GLN A 194 11.56 7.02 -24.93
C GLN A 194 12.29 7.80 -26.03
N GLN A 195 13.63 7.78 -26.06
CA GLN A 195 14.39 8.38 -27.17
C GLN A 195 14.28 7.56 -28.46
N VAL A 196 14.17 6.23 -28.35
CA VAL A 196 13.96 5.34 -29.50
C VAL A 196 12.55 5.49 -30.07
N GLU A 197 11.54 5.62 -29.21
CA GLU A 197 10.13 5.79 -29.61
C GLU A 197 9.89 7.14 -30.31
N ARG A 198 10.53 8.22 -29.84
CA ARG A 198 10.55 9.53 -30.53
C ARG A 198 11.29 9.51 -31.86
N CYS A 199 12.31 8.66 -32.00
CA CYS A 199 13.00 8.46 -33.28
C CYS A 199 12.15 7.65 -34.28
N PHE A 200 11.34 6.69 -33.81
CA PHE A 200 10.46 5.90 -34.67
C PHE A 200 9.23 6.70 -35.16
N GLN A 201 8.61 7.52 -34.31
CA GLN A 201 7.48 8.38 -34.69
C GLN A 201 7.84 9.54 -35.65
N ARG A 202 9.12 9.83 -35.85
CA ARG A 202 9.60 10.89 -36.75
C ARG A 202 9.97 10.36 -38.15
N GLY A 203 9.81 9.06 -38.36
CA GLY A 203 10.06 8.36 -39.62
C GLY A 203 8.80 7.96 -40.39
N GLU A 204 7.61 8.19 -39.83
CA GLU A 204 6.31 8.17 -40.55
C GLU A 204 5.84 9.61 -40.81
#